data_AF-A0A3D0WE34-F1
#
_entry.id   AF-A0A3D0WE34-F1
#
_cell.length_a   1.000
_cell.length_b   1.000
_cell.length_c   1.000
_cell.angle_alpha   90.00
_cell.angle_beta   90.00
_cell.angle_gamma   90.00
#
_symmetry.space_group_name_H-M   'P 1'
#
loop_
_entity.id
_entity.type
_entity.pdbx_description
1 polymer ?
#
loop_
_entity_poly.entity_id
_entity_poly.type
_entity_poly.pdbx_seq_one_letter_code
_entity_poly.pdbx_strand_id
1 'polypeptide(L)'
;MAKITAGVASSHVPLLGVASDQNKDADGYFGPIFDGYEWTRAWEKAEKPDVVILVYNDHASAFDMKIIPTFAIGCGERYKPADEGWGPRQVPDVEGHPDLAWHIAQSLILDEFDMTIINEMYVDHGLTVPLSMMFGKPDVWPCKVIPLAVNVVTYPPPSGNRCWALGEAIARAVDSFEGDLNVQIWGTGGMSHQL
;
A
#
# COMPACT_ATOMS: atom_id res chain seq x y z
N MET A 1 -3.71 11.20 -20.01
CA MET A 1 -4.57 10.22 -19.32
C MET A 1 -3.67 9.50 -18.36
N ALA A 2 -4.10 9.33 -17.11
CA ALA A 2 -3.29 8.63 -16.14
C ALA A 2 -3.04 7.21 -16.62
N LYS A 3 -1.84 6.69 -16.36
CA LYS A 3 -1.43 5.39 -16.90
C LYS A 3 -0.81 4.55 -15.81
N ILE A 4 -1.26 3.30 -15.72
CA ILE A 4 -0.56 2.29 -14.95
C ILE A 4 0.72 1.91 -15.72
N THR A 5 1.88 2.23 -15.16
CA THR A 5 3.18 1.98 -15.80
C THR A 5 3.83 0.68 -15.32
N ALA A 6 3.56 0.29 -14.07
CA ALA A 6 4.09 -0.94 -13.49
C ALA A 6 3.21 -1.51 -12.37
N GLY A 7 3.42 -2.80 -12.12
CA GLY A 7 2.94 -3.51 -10.94
C GLY A 7 4.12 -4.04 -10.12
N VAL A 8 4.11 -3.85 -8.81
CA VAL A 8 5.21 -4.26 -7.91
C VAL A 8 4.66 -5.15 -6.80
N ALA A 9 5.39 -6.20 -6.45
CA ALA A 9 5.05 -7.08 -5.33
C ALA A 9 6.17 -7.08 -4.28
N SER A 10 5.82 -6.98 -3.00
CA SER A 10 6.79 -6.96 -1.90
C SER A 10 6.22 -7.60 -0.65
N SER A 11 7.05 -8.33 0.10
CA SER A 11 6.71 -8.63 1.49
C SER A 11 6.57 -7.34 2.29
N HIS A 12 5.76 -7.37 3.35
CA HIS A 12 5.57 -6.24 4.26
C HIS A 12 5.81 -6.59 5.73
N VAL A 13 6.48 -7.72 6.01
CA VAL A 13 6.65 -8.19 7.39
C VAL A 13 7.26 -7.10 8.29
N PRO A 14 6.73 -6.89 9.51
CA PRO A 14 7.16 -5.80 10.39
C PRO A 14 8.65 -5.91 10.77
N LEU A 15 9.20 -7.12 10.73
CA LEU A 15 10.62 -7.40 10.95
C LEU A 15 11.54 -6.57 10.03
N LEU A 16 11.14 -6.33 8.77
CA LEU A 16 11.93 -5.49 7.85
C LEU A 16 11.86 -4.01 8.22
N GLY A 17 10.71 -3.55 8.73
CA GLY A 17 10.58 -2.22 9.32
C GLY A 17 11.54 -2.05 10.49
N VAL A 18 11.55 -3.01 11.42
CA VAL A 18 12.49 -3.01 12.57
C VAL A 18 13.95 -3.01 12.11
N ALA A 19 14.30 -3.86 11.13
CA ALA A 19 15.67 -3.93 10.61
C ALA A 19 16.10 -2.62 9.95
N SER A 20 15.21 -1.99 9.17
CA SER A 20 15.43 -0.67 8.59
C SER A 20 15.64 0.36 9.71
N ASP A 21 14.69 0.47 10.65
CA ASP A 21 14.68 1.49 11.70
C ASP A 21 15.94 1.40 12.60
N GLN A 22 16.46 0.19 12.83
CA GLN A 22 17.66 -0.08 13.62
C GLN A 22 18.98 -0.09 12.82
N ASN A 23 18.96 0.25 11.52
CA ASN A 23 20.14 0.24 10.63
C ASN A 23 20.86 -1.12 10.59
N LYS A 24 20.09 -2.20 10.45
CA LYS A 24 20.62 -3.57 10.36
C LYS A 24 20.88 -4.02 8.93
N ASP A 25 20.84 -3.12 7.97
CA ASP A 25 21.04 -3.38 6.55
C ASP A 25 22.45 -3.88 6.21
N ALA A 26 23.41 -3.81 7.12
CA ALA A 26 24.74 -4.41 6.98
C ALA A 26 24.94 -5.72 7.79
N ASP A 27 23.94 -6.16 8.57
CA ASP A 27 24.06 -7.37 9.40
C ASP A 27 24.02 -8.64 8.56
N GLY A 28 24.72 -9.70 8.97
CA GLY A 28 24.79 -10.95 8.20
C GLY A 28 23.45 -11.66 7.95
N TYR A 29 22.43 -11.39 8.76
CA TYR A 29 21.08 -11.93 8.56
C TYR A 29 20.23 -11.05 7.62
N PHE A 30 20.24 -9.74 7.83
CA PHE A 30 19.38 -8.80 7.11
C PHE A 30 19.98 -8.29 5.81
N GLY A 31 21.31 -8.11 5.75
CA GLY A 31 22.02 -7.57 4.59
C GLY A 31 21.61 -8.22 3.26
N PRO A 32 21.63 -9.55 3.13
CA PRO A 32 21.19 -10.21 1.88
C PRO A 32 19.74 -9.89 1.48
N ILE A 33 18.86 -9.58 2.44
CA ILE A 33 17.48 -9.18 2.16
C ILE A 33 17.46 -7.75 1.61
N PHE A 34 18.20 -6.82 2.22
CA PHE A 34 18.30 -5.43 1.75
C PHE A 34 18.99 -5.33 0.39
N ASP A 35 20.03 -6.14 0.14
CA ASP A 35 20.70 -6.29 -1.15
C ASP A 35 19.68 -6.68 -2.25
N GLY A 36 18.73 -7.56 -1.92
CA GLY A 36 17.64 -7.96 -2.81
C GLY A 36 16.71 -6.81 -3.24
N TYR A 37 16.65 -5.72 -2.46
CA TYR A 37 15.87 -4.53 -2.80
C TYR A 37 16.69 -3.47 -3.55
N GLU A 38 18.01 -3.59 -3.69
CA GLU A 38 18.83 -2.54 -4.31
C GLU A 38 18.43 -2.25 -5.76
N TRP A 39 18.19 -3.30 -6.55
CA TRP A 39 17.72 -3.14 -7.92
C TRP A 39 16.40 -2.38 -7.97
N THR A 40 15.42 -2.79 -7.14
CA THR A 40 14.10 -2.16 -7.09
C THR A 40 14.21 -0.71 -6.63
N ARG A 41 15.05 -0.40 -5.63
CA ARG A 41 15.32 0.98 -5.18
C ARG A 41 15.89 1.85 -6.30
N ALA A 42 16.81 1.31 -7.10
CA ALA A 42 17.38 2.03 -8.23
C ALA A 42 16.35 2.22 -9.35
N TRP A 43 15.55 1.20 -9.62
CA TRP A 43 14.48 1.22 -10.61
C TRP A 43 13.37 2.23 -10.23
N GLU A 44 12.89 2.24 -8.99
CA GLU A 44 11.87 3.19 -8.52
C GLU A 44 12.33 4.65 -8.61
N LYS A 45 13.61 4.92 -8.32
CA LYS A 45 14.21 6.25 -8.51
C LYS A 45 14.21 6.71 -9.98
N ALA A 46 14.26 5.76 -10.91
CA ALA A 46 14.22 6.03 -12.35
C ALA A 46 12.78 6.16 -12.87
N GLU A 47 11.87 5.28 -12.44
CA GLU A 47 10.47 5.27 -12.87
C GLU A 47 9.69 6.45 -12.32
N LYS A 48 9.93 6.87 -11.08
CA LYS A 48 9.30 8.05 -10.45
C LYS A 48 7.76 8.04 -10.57
N PRO A 49 7.06 7.13 -9.88
CA PRO A 49 5.60 7.18 -9.83
C PRO A 49 5.12 8.50 -9.24
N ASP A 50 4.05 9.06 -9.80
CA ASP A 50 3.33 10.17 -9.19
C ASP A 50 2.42 9.64 -8.07
N VAL A 51 1.79 8.49 -8.31
CA VAL A 51 0.86 7.83 -7.37
C VAL A 51 1.11 6.32 -7.32
N VAL A 52 1.18 5.78 -6.11
CA VAL A 52 1.15 4.35 -5.85
C VAL A 52 -0.21 3.97 -5.26
N ILE A 53 -0.96 3.08 -5.90
CA ILE A 53 -2.12 2.42 -5.28
C ILE A 53 -1.59 1.19 -4.56
N LEU A 54 -1.54 1.26 -3.23
CA LEU A 54 -0.89 0.25 -2.39
C LEU A 54 -1.94 -0.67 -1.77
N VAL A 55 -2.00 -1.89 -2.31
CA VAL A 55 -2.87 -2.97 -1.86
C VAL A 55 -2.17 -3.74 -0.73
N TYR A 56 -2.83 -3.76 0.42
CA TYR A 56 -2.34 -4.45 1.62
C TYR A 56 -3.54 -4.96 2.43
N ASN A 57 -3.28 -5.74 3.46
CA ASN A 57 -4.27 -6.01 4.49
C ASN A 57 -3.93 -5.22 5.75
N ASP A 58 -4.95 -4.63 6.38
CA ASP A 58 -4.81 -4.10 7.73
C ASP A 58 -4.65 -5.26 8.72
N HIS A 59 -3.72 -5.12 9.66
CA HIS A 59 -3.39 -6.12 10.69
C HIS A 59 -4.10 -5.82 12.01
N ALA A 60 -5.40 -5.53 11.93
CA ALA A 60 -6.23 -5.10 13.05
C ALA A 60 -5.72 -3.81 13.74
N SER A 61 -5.27 -2.86 12.92
CA SER A 61 -4.78 -1.55 13.37
C SER A 61 -5.83 -0.47 13.15
N ALA A 62 -6.24 -0.26 11.89
CA ALA A 62 -7.32 0.64 11.54
C ALA A 62 -8.70 0.01 11.76
N PHE A 63 -8.81 -1.31 11.59
CA PHE A 63 -10.08 -2.03 11.64
C PHE A 63 -10.09 -3.05 12.79
N ASP A 64 -10.83 -2.71 13.86
CA ASP A 64 -11.08 -3.62 14.96
C ASP A 64 -12.31 -4.51 14.71
N MET A 65 -12.75 -5.26 15.72
CA MET A 65 -13.91 -6.15 15.61
C MET A 65 -15.25 -5.44 15.36
N LYS A 66 -15.30 -4.10 15.43
CA LYS A 66 -16.55 -3.34 15.21
C LYS A 66 -16.83 -3.14 13.73
N ILE A 67 -15.80 -3.02 12.88
CA ILE A 67 -15.94 -2.71 11.46
C ILE A 67 -14.88 -3.50 10.69
N ILE A 68 -15.33 -4.43 9.84
CA ILE A 68 -14.47 -5.32 9.05
C ILE A 68 -14.88 -5.19 7.57
N PRO A 69 -14.32 -4.23 6.82
CA PRO A 69 -14.66 -4.03 5.41
C PRO A 69 -13.95 -5.07 4.53
N THR A 70 -14.63 -5.58 3.49
CA THR A 70 -13.99 -6.47 2.50
C THR A 70 -12.92 -5.73 1.69
N PHE A 71 -13.29 -4.57 1.13
CA PHE A 71 -12.40 -3.66 0.41
C PHE A 71 -12.61 -2.25 0.93
N ALA A 72 -11.53 -1.60 1.36
CA ALA A 72 -11.55 -0.23 1.85
C ALA A 72 -10.50 0.62 1.11
N ILE A 73 -10.95 1.72 0.51
CA ILE A 73 -10.07 2.66 -0.20
C ILE A 73 -9.92 3.93 0.62
N GLY A 74 -8.67 4.34 0.84
CA GLY A 74 -8.34 5.61 1.46
C GLY A 74 -8.50 6.76 0.47
N CYS A 75 -9.35 7.73 0.79
CA CYS A 75 -9.57 8.95 0.00
C CYS A 75 -9.16 10.26 0.70
N GLY A 76 -8.57 10.15 1.91
CA GLY A 76 -8.02 11.28 2.67
C GLY A 76 -6.72 11.85 2.09
N GLU A 77 -6.36 13.05 2.57
CA GLU A 77 -5.14 13.76 2.15
C GLU A 77 -3.87 13.20 2.79
N ARG A 78 -3.98 12.61 3.99
CA ARG A 78 -2.83 12.21 4.79
C ARG A 78 -3.17 11.06 5.73
N TYR A 79 -2.23 10.14 5.89
CA TYR A 79 -2.33 9.00 6.80
C TYR A 79 -1.10 8.92 7.69
N LYS A 80 -1.34 8.76 8.99
CA LYS A 80 -0.26 8.60 9.98
C LYS A 80 0.08 7.14 10.17
N PRO A 81 1.35 6.77 10.43
CA PRO A 81 1.70 5.44 10.88
C PRO A 81 0.90 5.05 12.14
N ALA A 82 0.35 3.84 12.15
CA ALA A 82 -0.35 3.29 13.32
C ALA A 82 0.62 3.04 14.48
N ASP A 83 0.11 3.15 15.71
CA ASP A 83 0.76 2.57 16.88
C ASP A 83 0.31 1.11 17.02
N GLU A 84 1.25 0.20 16.81
CA GLU A 84 1.02 -1.25 16.82
C GLU A 84 1.51 -1.90 18.13
N GLY A 85 1.61 -1.10 19.20
CA GLY A 85 2.07 -1.53 20.54
C GLY A 85 3.48 -1.09 20.89
N TRP A 86 4.19 -0.40 19.98
CA TRP A 86 5.57 0.07 20.15
C TRP A 86 5.70 1.60 20.00
N GLY A 87 4.58 2.32 19.94
CA GLY A 87 4.52 3.67 19.42
C GLY A 87 4.40 3.69 17.90
N PRO A 88 3.96 4.80 17.29
CA PRO A 88 3.97 4.98 15.85
C PRO A 88 5.38 4.82 15.26
N ARG A 89 5.51 4.14 14.12
CA ARG A 89 6.79 4.09 13.40
C ARG A 89 7.25 5.50 13.04
N GLN A 90 8.55 5.77 13.20
CA GLN A 90 9.16 7.07 12.93
C GLN A 90 9.53 7.21 11.45
N VAL A 91 8.51 7.13 10.60
CA VAL A 91 8.59 7.35 9.15
C VAL A 91 7.65 8.51 8.77
N PRO A 92 7.84 9.17 7.61
CA PRO A 92 6.99 10.28 7.22
C PRO A 92 5.52 9.87 7.11
N ASP A 93 4.63 10.82 7.41
CA ASP A 93 3.21 10.67 7.10
C ASP A 93 3.04 10.37 5.60
N VAL A 94 2.09 9.49 5.30
CA VAL A 94 1.78 9.10 3.93
C VAL A 94 0.83 10.13 3.33
N GLU A 95 1.22 10.77 2.23
CA GLU A 95 0.37 11.74 1.54
C GLU A 95 -0.50 11.05 0.49
N GLY A 96 -1.82 11.24 0.61
CA GLY A 96 -2.80 10.71 -0.32
C GLY A 96 -2.90 11.48 -1.63
N HIS A 97 -3.65 10.93 -2.58
CA HIS A 97 -4.08 11.64 -3.79
C HIS A 97 -5.62 11.62 -3.86
N PRO A 98 -6.31 12.54 -3.14
CA PRO A 98 -7.77 12.50 -3.00
C PRO A 98 -8.52 12.45 -4.33
N ASP A 99 -8.15 13.26 -5.32
CA ASP A 99 -8.90 13.32 -6.59
C ASP A 99 -8.95 11.97 -7.32
N LEU A 100 -7.78 11.34 -7.53
CA LEU A 100 -7.68 10.00 -8.10
C LEU A 100 -8.32 8.93 -7.19
N ALA A 101 -8.16 9.00 -5.87
CA ALA A 101 -8.78 8.03 -4.95
C ALA A 101 -10.31 8.08 -4.99
N TRP A 102 -10.90 9.27 -4.97
CA TRP A 102 -12.34 9.48 -5.11
C TRP A 102 -12.85 9.07 -6.48
N HIS A 103 -12.08 9.35 -7.55
CA HIS A 103 -12.41 8.88 -8.90
C HIS A 103 -12.46 7.34 -8.97
N ILE A 104 -11.46 6.66 -8.41
CA ILE A 104 -11.42 5.20 -8.33
C ILE A 104 -12.59 4.68 -7.50
N ALA A 105 -12.85 5.24 -6.32
CA ALA A 105 -13.95 4.80 -5.47
C ALA A 105 -15.31 4.88 -6.19
N GLN A 106 -15.60 5.98 -6.88
CA GLN A 106 -16.82 6.14 -7.67
C GLN A 106 -16.88 5.13 -8.83
N SER A 107 -15.79 4.99 -9.58
CA SER A 107 -15.71 4.06 -10.71
C SER A 107 -15.94 2.61 -10.27
N LEU A 108 -15.35 2.20 -9.15
CA LEU A 108 -15.50 0.85 -8.60
C LEU A 108 -16.93 0.58 -8.12
N ILE A 109 -17.57 1.57 -7.48
CA ILE A 109 -18.99 1.45 -7.07
C ILE A 109 -19.88 1.28 -8.31
N LEU A 110 -19.64 2.03 -9.38
CA LEU A 110 -20.37 1.91 -10.65
C LEU A 110 -20.07 0.60 -11.39
N ASP A 111 -18.90 -0.01 -11.15
CA ASP A 111 -18.53 -1.35 -11.60
C ASP A 111 -19.00 -2.46 -10.63
N GLU A 112 -19.97 -2.16 -9.75
CA GLU A 112 -20.65 -3.11 -8.83
C GLU A 112 -19.69 -3.75 -7.80
N PHE A 113 -18.72 -2.97 -7.31
CA PHE A 113 -17.96 -3.29 -6.09
C PHE A 113 -18.50 -2.52 -4.89
N ASP A 114 -18.85 -3.25 -3.84
CA ASP A 114 -19.27 -2.70 -2.54
C ASP A 114 -18.08 -2.11 -1.78
N MET A 115 -17.61 -0.94 -2.22
CA MET A 115 -16.46 -0.26 -1.64
C MET A 115 -16.79 0.41 -0.31
N THR A 116 -15.89 0.29 0.66
CA THR A 116 -15.87 1.15 1.85
C THR A 116 -14.93 2.33 1.58
N ILE A 117 -15.45 3.56 1.64
CA ILE A 117 -14.63 4.77 1.51
C ILE A 117 -14.14 5.21 2.89
N ILE A 118 -12.82 5.39 3.03
CA ILE A 118 -12.18 5.80 4.28
C ILE A 118 -11.50 7.16 4.07
N ASN A 119 -12.01 8.19 4.73
CA ASN A 119 -11.40 9.53 4.68
C ASN A 119 -10.32 9.72 5.74
N GLU A 120 -10.41 8.99 6.86
CA GLU A 120 -9.45 9.07 7.95
C GLU A 120 -9.15 7.66 8.48
N MET A 121 -7.87 7.30 8.52
CA MET A 121 -7.36 6.10 9.18
C MET A 121 -5.85 6.24 9.46
N TYR A 122 -5.35 5.41 10.36
CA TYR A 122 -3.92 5.14 10.46
C TYR A 122 -3.52 4.04 9.47
N VAL A 123 -2.27 4.02 9.05
CA VAL A 123 -1.70 3.00 8.15
C VAL A 123 -0.63 2.21 8.88
N ASP A 124 -0.71 0.88 8.84
CA ASP A 124 0.15 -0.01 9.60
C ASP A 124 1.43 -0.42 8.85
N HIS A 125 2.17 -1.38 9.39
CA HIS A 125 3.36 -1.96 8.76
C HIS A 125 3.09 -2.55 7.38
N GLY A 126 1.88 -3.07 7.12
CA GLY A 126 1.50 -3.64 5.83
C GLY A 126 1.64 -2.65 4.68
N LEU A 127 1.47 -1.35 4.98
CA LEU A 127 1.65 -0.26 4.03
C LEU A 127 3.05 0.39 4.14
N THR A 128 3.51 0.71 5.35
CA THR A 128 4.72 1.55 5.53
C THR A 128 6.05 0.79 5.40
N VAL A 129 6.05 -0.54 5.59
CA VAL A 129 7.27 -1.35 5.41
C VAL A 129 7.70 -1.40 3.94
N PRO A 130 6.82 -1.74 2.97
CA PRO A 130 7.16 -1.68 1.55
C PRO A 130 7.71 -0.32 1.10
N LEU A 131 7.11 0.79 1.57
CA LEU A 131 7.62 2.14 1.29
C LEU A 131 9.07 2.32 1.80
N SER A 132 9.36 1.89 3.03
CA SER A 132 10.72 1.94 3.59
C SER A 132 11.70 1.07 2.79
N MET A 133 11.24 -0.10 2.34
CA MET A 133 12.08 -1.03 1.58
C MET A 133 12.39 -0.51 0.18
N MET A 134 11.44 0.13 -0.51
CA MET A 134 11.61 0.62 -1.88
C MET A 134 12.18 2.04 -1.97
N PHE A 135 11.86 2.92 -1.02
CA PHE A 135 12.28 4.32 -1.05
C PHE A 135 13.34 4.68 0.01
N GLY A 136 13.64 3.78 0.94
CA GLY A 136 14.60 4.04 2.02
C GLY A 136 14.00 4.90 3.13
N LYS A 137 14.78 5.86 3.62
CA LYS A 137 14.42 6.76 4.73
C LYS A 137 14.40 8.23 4.30
N PRO A 138 13.50 8.63 3.39
CA PRO A 138 13.39 10.03 3.01
C PRO A 138 12.68 10.83 4.11
N ASP A 139 12.84 12.16 4.11
CA ASP A 139 12.08 13.06 5.00
C ASP A 139 10.58 13.14 4.60
N VAL A 140 10.27 12.92 3.33
CA VAL A 140 8.92 12.84 2.74
C VAL A 140 8.94 11.76 1.66
N TRP A 141 7.88 10.96 1.55
CA TRP A 141 7.77 9.97 0.49
C TRP A 141 7.82 10.60 -0.91
N PRO A 142 8.48 9.97 -1.89
CA PRO A 142 8.72 10.59 -3.20
C PRO A 142 7.49 10.62 -4.11
N CYS A 143 6.38 10.00 -3.71
CA CYS A 143 5.13 9.91 -4.46
C CYS A 143 3.92 9.97 -3.52
N LYS A 144 2.74 10.20 -4.07
CA LYS A 144 1.48 10.03 -3.33
C LYS A 144 1.14 8.54 -3.21
N VAL A 145 0.36 8.19 -2.20
CA VAL A 145 -0.06 6.79 -1.98
C VAL A 145 -1.55 6.74 -1.70
N ILE A 146 -2.28 5.88 -2.43
CA ILE A 146 -3.68 5.58 -2.18
C ILE A 146 -3.72 4.21 -1.48
N PRO A 147 -4.02 4.15 -0.17
CA PRO A 147 -4.17 2.88 0.53
C PRO A 147 -5.40 2.13 0.03
N LEU A 148 -5.24 0.84 -0.30
CA LEU A 148 -6.33 -0.08 -0.57
C LEU A 148 -6.22 -1.27 0.38
N ALA A 149 -6.95 -1.21 1.50
CA ALA A 149 -6.97 -2.26 2.50
C ALA A 149 -7.96 -3.37 2.09
N VAL A 150 -7.50 -4.62 2.18
CA VAL A 150 -8.28 -5.83 1.84
C VAL A 150 -8.37 -6.72 3.07
N ASN A 151 -9.57 -7.12 3.47
CA ASN A 151 -9.74 -8.05 4.59
C ASN A 151 -9.24 -9.45 4.20
N VAL A 152 -8.21 -9.90 4.90
CA VAL A 152 -7.74 -11.31 4.89
C VAL A 152 -7.53 -11.86 6.30
N VAL A 153 -7.95 -11.11 7.33
CA VAL A 153 -7.80 -11.48 8.75
C VAL A 153 -9.00 -12.31 9.21
N THR A 154 -10.21 -11.81 8.95
CA THR A 154 -11.45 -12.48 9.36
C THR A 154 -12.09 -13.18 8.17
N TYR A 155 -12.41 -14.46 8.32
CA TYR A 155 -13.05 -15.23 7.27
C TYR A 155 -14.56 -14.91 7.12
N PRO A 156 -15.10 -14.93 5.88
CA PRO A 156 -14.39 -15.21 4.62
C PRO A 156 -13.67 -13.98 4.03
N PRO A 157 -12.42 -14.10 3.54
CA PRO A 157 -11.81 -13.09 2.67
C PRO A 157 -12.47 -13.07 1.28
N PRO A 158 -12.26 -12.02 0.46
CA PRO A 158 -12.68 -12.06 -0.94
C PRO A 158 -11.95 -13.19 -1.67
N SER A 159 -12.63 -13.80 -2.64
CA SER A 159 -12.03 -14.85 -3.46
C SER A 159 -10.95 -14.28 -4.38
N GLY A 160 -10.00 -15.11 -4.81
CA GLY A 160 -8.97 -14.71 -5.78
C GLY A 160 -9.55 -14.12 -7.07
N ASN A 161 -10.66 -14.69 -7.56
CA ASN A 161 -11.36 -14.16 -8.74
C ASN A 161 -11.94 -12.76 -8.48
N ARG A 162 -12.46 -12.49 -7.27
CA ARG A 162 -12.97 -11.14 -6.92
C ARG A 162 -11.84 -10.13 -6.84
N CYS A 163 -10.66 -10.52 -6.32
CA CYS A 163 -9.47 -9.67 -6.33
C CYS A 163 -8.94 -9.41 -7.75
N TRP A 164 -8.96 -10.42 -8.63
CA TRP A 164 -8.58 -10.26 -10.04
C TRP A 164 -9.49 -9.25 -10.75
N ALA A 165 -10.81 -9.45 -10.62
CA ALA A 165 -11.80 -8.54 -11.20
C ALA A 165 -11.68 -7.12 -10.65
N LEU A 166 -11.35 -6.96 -9.37
CA LEU A 166 -11.08 -5.65 -8.76
C LEU A 166 -9.88 -4.97 -9.44
N GLY A 167 -8.80 -5.70 -9.70
CA GLY A 167 -7.64 -5.17 -10.41
C GLY A 167 -7.98 -4.68 -11.84
N GLU A 168 -8.79 -5.44 -12.58
CA GLU A 168 -9.27 -5.02 -13.90
C GLU A 168 -10.14 -3.75 -13.84
N ALA A 169 -10.98 -3.63 -12.81
CA ALA A 169 -11.80 -2.43 -12.58
C ALA A 169 -10.96 -1.20 -12.20
N ILE A 170 -9.95 -1.38 -11.33
CA ILE A 170 -8.98 -0.32 -10.99
C ILE A 170 -8.24 0.14 -12.25
N ALA A 171 -7.83 -0.77 -13.13
CA ALA A 171 -7.14 -0.41 -14.37
C ALA A 171 -8.00 0.48 -15.28
N ARG A 172 -9.29 0.15 -15.43
CA ARG A 172 -10.24 1.00 -16.18
C ARG A 172 -10.47 2.35 -15.51
N ALA A 173 -10.55 2.38 -14.17
CA ALA A 173 -10.72 3.62 -13.42
C ALA A 173 -9.51 4.56 -13.57
N VAL A 174 -8.29 4.02 -13.52
CA VAL A 174 -7.07 4.83 -13.73
C VAL A 174 -7.01 5.37 -15.16
N ASP A 175 -7.29 4.55 -16.17
CA ASP A 175 -7.26 4.96 -17.59
C ASP A 175 -8.27 6.08 -17.90
N SER A 176 -9.42 6.10 -17.19
CA SER A 176 -10.45 7.12 -17.36
C SER A 176 -10.22 8.40 -16.56
N PHE A 177 -9.17 8.48 -15.73
CA PHE A 177 -8.88 9.68 -14.94
C PHE A 177 -8.26 10.78 -15.80
N GLU A 178 -8.83 11.99 -15.68
CA GLU A 178 -8.30 13.19 -16.32
C GLU A 178 -7.04 13.68 -15.60
N GLY A 179 -5.88 13.28 -16.13
CA GLY A 179 -4.56 13.68 -15.64
C GLY A 179 -3.48 13.06 -16.50
N ASP A 180 -2.23 13.52 -16.37
CA ASP A 180 -1.06 12.82 -16.93
C ASP A 180 -0.22 12.33 -15.75
N LEU A 181 -0.66 11.20 -15.18
CA LEU A 181 -0.05 10.61 -13.98
C LEU A 181 0.60 9.28 -14.32
N ASN A 182 1.82 9.11 -13.83
CA ASN A 182 2.51 7.84 -13.71
C ASN A 182 1.98 7.10 -12.46
N VAL A 183 1.09 6.12 -12.67
CA VAL A 183 0.49 5.33 -11.60
C VAL A 183 1.16 3.96 -11.52
N GLN A 184 1.45 3.50 -10.31
CA GLN A 184 1.85 2.12 -10.07
C GLN A 184 0.86 1.41 -9.15
N ILE A 185 0.74 0.09 -9.31
CA ILE A 185 -0.05 -0.77 -8.42
C ILE A 185 0.90 -1.64 -7.59
N TRP A 186 0.84 -1.54 -6.27
CA TRP A 186 1.67 -2.35 -5.38
C TRP A 186 0.82 -3.39 -4.66
N GLY A 187 1.17 -4.66 -4.76
CA GLY A 187 0.55 -5.76 -4.01
C GLY A 187 1.49 -6.26 -2.92
N THR A 188 1.10 -6.13 -1.65
CA THR A 188 2.02 -6.39 -0.53
C THR A 188 1.56 -7.55 0.36
N GLY A 189 2.52 -8.23 0.98
CA GLY A 189 2.30 -9.38 1.87
C GLY A 189 2.87 -10.70 1.37
N GLY A 190 2.64 -11.77 2.13
CA GLY A 190 3.13 -13.12 1.82
C GLY A 190 4.63 -13.33 2.05
N MET A 191 5.25 -14.40 1.50
CA MET A 191 4.61 -15.52 0.78
C MET A 191 4.18 -16.61 1.77
N SER A 192 4.74 -17.83 1.68
CA SER A 192 4.39 -18.93 2.59
C SER A 192 4.89 -18.66 4.01
N HIS A 193 3.96 -18.54 4.96
CA HIS A 193 4.24 -18.42 6.38
C HIS A 193 3.00 -18.85 7.18
N GLN A 194 3.17 -19.12 8.47
CA GLN A 194 2.11 -19.36 9.44
C GLN A 194 2.55 -18.76 10.78
N LEU A 195 1.67 -17.98 11.42
CA LEU A 195 1.88 -17.35 12.73
C LEU A 195 1.10 -18.08 13.82
#